data_AF-A9FT10-F1
#
_entry.id   AF-A9FT10-F1
#
_cell.length_a   1.000
_cell.length_b   1.000
_cell.length_c   1.000
_cell.angle_alpha   90.00
_cell.angle_beta   90.00
_cell.angle_gamma   90.00
#
_symmetry.space_group_name_H-M   'P 1'
#
loop_
_entity.id
_entity.type
_entity.pdbx_description
1 polymer ?
#
loop_
_entity_poly.entity_id
_entity_poly.type
_entity_poly.pdbx_seq_one_letter_code
_entity_poly.pdbx_strand_id
1 'polypeptide(L)'
;MRRLALVVPLSLLAACAATPPANWVRGGALLDIPRARWALADLTIDIMPDGKILVNGEHQLSVDRGGRVFGLEAEPVALLEPDGRVTGPNDDPLGQVGVLHASLPRQANAWITVAEGGAVIRYAEDGEREPLGTWMGCEATARAHQACTLVTHLLGMRMDKLARPRAPDALQMGLGNGLGLGTGSLFP
;
A
#
# COMPACT_ATOMS: atom_id res chain seq x y z
N MET A 1 -33.00 -36.35 -41.19
CA MET A 1 -31.81 -35.50 -41.45
C MET A 1 -31.39 -34.84 -40.14
N ARG A 2 -30.13 -35.03 -39.74
CA ARG A 2 -29.53 -34.72 -38.43
C ARG A 2 -29.62 -33.23 -38.08
N ARG A 3 -30.15 -32.92 -36.89
CA ARG A 3 -29.96 -31.61 -36.24
C ARG A 3 -28.69 -31.71 -35.37
N LEU A 4 -27.61 -31.10 -35.84
CA LEU A 4 -26.39 -30.88 -35.05
C LEU A 4 -26.68 -29.75 -34.05
N ALA A 5 -26.90 -30.12 -32.79
CA ALA A 5 -26.92 -29.17 -31.69
C ALA A 5 -25.47 -28.78 -31.36
N LEU A 6 -25.10 -27.55 -31.70
CA LEU A 6 -23.83 -26.95 -31.34
C LEU A 6 -23.90 -26.56 -29.85
N VAL A 7 -23.40 -27.43 -28.97
CA VAL A 7 -23.20 -27.11 -27.55
C VAL A 7 -21.91 -26.31 -27.46
N VAL A 8 -22.03 -24.99 -27.39
CA VAL A 8 -20.91 -24.09 -27.09
C VAL A 8 -20.63 -24.21 -25.59
N PRO A 9 -19.45 -24.69 -25.16
CA PRO A 9 -19.09 -24.65 -23.74
C PRO A 9 -18.85 -23.20 -23.37
N LEU A 10 -19.70 -22.66 -22.50
CA LEU A 10 -19.53 -21.35 -21.87
C LEU A 10 -18.41 -21.49 -20.83
N SER A 11 -17.17 -21.43 -21.30
CA SER A 11 -15.98 -21.38 -20.46
C SER A 11 -16.03 -20.09 -19.64
N LEU A 12 -16.49 -20.19 -18.39
CA LEU A 12 -16.43 -19.13 -17.40
C LEU A 12 -14.97 -18.72 -17.22
N LEU A 13 -14.60 -17.62 -17.87
CA LEU A 13 -13.41 -16.86 -17.54
C LEU A 13 -13.63 -16.31 -16.12
N ALA A 14 -13.24 -17.10 -15.12
CA ALA A 14 -13.02 -16.61 -13.78
C ALA A 14 -11.84 -15.63 -13.87
N ALA A 15 -12.13 -14.37 -14.19
CA ALA A 15 -11.19 -13.29 -13.96
C ALA A 15 -10.95 -13.27 -12.46
N CYS A 16 -9.72 -13.60 -12.04
CA CYS A 16 -9.26 -13.45 -10.66
C CYS A 16 -9.25 -11.97 -10.29
N ALA A 17 -10.43 -11.40 -10.04
CA ALA A 17 -10.55 -10.08 -9.44
C ALA A 17 -10.20 -10.21 -7.96
N ALA A 18 -9.39 -9.27 -7.45
CA ALA A 18 -9.06 -9.23 -6.04
C ALA A 18 -10.35 -9.08 -5.21
N THR A 19 -10.51 -9.91 -4.17
CA THR A 19 -11.72 -9.89 -3.36
C THR A 19 -11.68 -8.66 -2.45
N PRO A 20 -12.73 -7.83 -2.38
CA PRO A 20 -12.79 -6.72 -1.44
C PRO A 20 -12.67 -7.21 0.02
N PRO A 21 -12.16 -6.38 0.94
CA PRO A 21 -12.18 -6.68 2.38
C PRO A 21 -13.57 -7.06 2.89
N ALA A 22 -13.67 -7.90 3.91
CA ALA A 22 -14.94 -8.43 4.43
C ALA A 22 -15.99 -7.34 4.76
N ASN A 23 -15.56 -6.18 5.28
CA ASN A 23 -16.44 -5.07 5.66
C ASN A 23 -16.63 -4.00 4.57
N TRP A 24 -16.16 -4.24 3.34
CA TRP A 24 -16.15 -3.23 2.27
C TRP A 24 -17.50 -2.56 1.99
N VAL A 25 -18.59 -3.33 1.96
CA VAL A 25 -19.93 -2.79 1.68
C VAL A 25 -20.44 -1.92 2.82
N ARG A 26 -20.13 -2.29 4.07
CA ARG A 26 -20.51 -1.53 5.27
C ARG A 26 -19.68 -0.24 5.40
N GLY A 27 -18.47 -0.24 4.84
CA GLY A 27 -17.44 0.75 5.16
C GLY A 27 -16.80 0.44 6.51
N GLY A 28 -15.83 1.28 6.87
CA GLY A 28 -15.02 1.14 8.07
C GLY A 28 -15.09 2.41 8.93
N ALA A 29 -13.93 2.95 9.28
CA ALA A 29 -13.83 4.17 10.08
C ALA A 29 -14.40 5.38 9.34
N LEU A 30 -15.12 6.22 10.08
CA LEU A 30 -15.63 7.49 9.55
C LEU A 30 -14.49 8.49 9.44
N LEU A 31 -14.28 9.01 8.23
CA LEU A 31 -13.29 10.04 7.93
C LEU A 31 -13.98 11.34 7.49
N ASP A 32 -13.35 12.45 7.86
CA ASP A 32 -13.61 13.74 7.23
C ASP A 32 -12.54 13.90 6.14
N ILE A 33 -12.93 14.16 4.90
CA ILE A 33 -11.96 14.29 3.79
C ILE A 33 -11.56 15.75 3.66
N PRO A 34 -10.34 16.15 4.05
CA PRO A 34 -9.91 17.54 3.95
C PRO A 34 -9.50 17.89 2.52
N ARG A 35 -9.36 19.20 2.26
CA ARG A 35 -8.41 19.67 1.24
C ARG A 35 -7.05 19.73 1.91
N ALA A 36 -6.15 18.84 1.55
CA ALA A 36 -4.81 18.79 2.15
C ALA A 36 -3.72 18.56 1.10
N ARG A 37 -2.51 19.05 1.37
CA ARG A 37 -1.33 18.86 0.52
C ARG A 37 -0.14 18.41 1.34
N TRP A 38 0.49 17.32 0.93
CA TRP A 38 1.78 16.87 1.43
C TRP A 38 2.87 17.23 0.42
N ALA A 39 3.87 17.98 0.87
CA ALA A 39 5.02 18.34 0.05
C ALA A 39 6.30 17.70 0.59
N LEU A 40 7.05 17.01 -0.29
CA LEU A 40 8.34 16.41 -0.04
C LEU A 40 9.24 16.62 -1.27
N ALA A 41 10.20 17.53 -1.20
CA ALA A 41 11.07 17.89 -2.33
C ALA A 41 10.26 18.20 -3.61
N ASP A 42 10.38 17.40 -4.66
CA ASP A 42 9.67 17.49 -5.93
C ASP A 42 8.37 16.66 -5.97
N LEU A 43 8.09 15.87 -4.93
CA LEU A 43 6.86 15.11 -4.76
C LEU A 43 5.80 15.95 -4.05
N THR A 44 4.61 15.98 -4.65
CA THR A 44 3.41 16.58 -4.07
C THR A 44 2.28 15.56 -4.06
N ILE A 45 1.58 15.46 -2.94
CA ILE A 45 0.40 14.61 -2.80
C ILE A 45 -0.75 15.49 -2.33
N ASP A 46 -1.83 15.55 -3.09
CA ASP A 46 -3.02 16.33 -2.78
C ASP A 46 -4.18 15.41 -2.43
N ILE A 47 -4.85 15.69 -1.32
CA ILE A 47 -6.18 15.15 -1.01
C ILE A 47 -7.20 16.23 -1.38
N MET A 48 -8.09 15.87 -2.29
CA MET A 48 -9.18 16.73 -2.74
C MET A 48 -10.43 16.45 -1.89
N PRO A 49 -11.31 17.45 -1.64
CA PRO A 49 -12.53 17.25 -0.85
C PRO A 49 -13.53 16.22 -1.41
N ASP A 50 -13.41 15.87 -2.69
CA ASP A 50 -14.20 14.81 -3.34
C ASP A 50 -13.62 13.41 -3.11
N GLY A 51 -12.52 13.29 -2.37
CA GLY A 51 -11.86 12.02 -2.07
C GLY A 51 -10.71 11.67 -2.99
N LYS A 52 -10.47 12.42 -4.07
CA LYS A 52 -9.36 12.11 -4.98
C LYS A 52 -8.02 12.40 -4.33
N ILE A 53 -7.09 11.46 -4.50
CA ILE A 53 -5.70 11.59 -4.09
C ILE A 53 -4.88 11.75 -5.37
N LEU A 54 -4.29 12.93 -5.52
CA LEU A 54 -3.44 13.26 -6.65
C LEU A 54 -1.97 13.15 -6.24
N VAL A 55 -1.13 12.57 -7.09
CA VAL A 55 0.33 12.56 -6.93
C VAL A 55 0.89 13.37 -8.09
N ASN A 56 1.59 14.46 -7.78
CA ASN A 56 2.09 15.42 -8.77
C ASN A 56 1.00 15.91 -9.75
N GLY A 57 -0.22 16.08 -9.23
CA GLY A 57 -1.39 16.51 -10.01
C GLY A 57 -2.14 15.40 -10.75
N GLU A 58 -1.61 14.17 -10.80
CA GLU A 58 -2.27 13.05 -11.44
C GLU A 58 -3.08 12.22 -10.44
N HIS A 59 -4.31 11.87 -10.80
CA HIS A 59 -5.16 11.02 -9.94
C HIS A 59 -4.58 9.60 -9.86
N GLN A 60 -4.34 9.13 -8.64
CA GLN A 60 -3.74 7.80 -8.39
C GLN A 60 -4.62 6.91 -7.52
N LEU A 61 -5.36 7.49 -6.58
CA LEU A 61 -6.22 6.79 -5.63
C LEU A 61 -7.42 7.66 -5.28
N SER A 62 -8.45 7.06 -4.72
CA SER A 62 -9.56 7.77 -4.09
C SER A 62 -9.80 7.22 -2.69
N VAL A 63 -10.20 8.08 -1.77
CA VAL A 63 -10.64 7.73 -0.42
C VAL A 63 -12.02 8.32 -0.16
N ASP A 64 -12.90 7.55 0.48
CA ASP A 64 -14.21 8.05 0.89
C ASP A 64 -14.34 8.22 2.41
N ARG A 65 -15.47 8.81 2.82
CA ARG A 65 -15.79 9.04 4.24
C ARG A 65 -16.00 7.76 5.05
N GLY A 66 -16.14 6.61 4.39
CA GLY A 66 -16.23 5.30 5.03
C GLY A 66 -14.87 4.62 5.17
N GLY A 67 -13.75 5.33 4.97
CA GLY A 67 -12.42 4.77 5.14
C GLY A 67 -12.01 3.80 4.03
N ARG A 68 -12.75 3.76 2.92
CA ARG A 68 -12.41 2.93 1.75
C ARG A 68 -11.46 3.67 0.87
N VAL A 69 -10.36 3.01 0.51
CA VAL A 69 -9.40 3.46 -0.48
C VAL A 69 -9.47 2.53 -1.68
N PHE A 70 -9.66 3.12 -2.85
CA PHE A 70 -9.81 2.40 -4.11
C PHE A 70 -9.00 3.07 -5.22
N GLY A 71 -8.66 2.29 -6.23
CA GLY A 71 -7.93 2.80 -7.39
C GLY A 71 -8.83 3.48 -8.42
N LEU A 72 -8.33 3.61 -9.64
CA LEU A 72 -8.97 4.38 -10.71
C LEU A 72 -10.20 3.67 -11.29
N GLU A 73 -10.18 2.34 -11.30
CA GLU A 73 -11.25 1.48 -11.80
C GLU A 73 -12.17 1.00 -10.67
N ALA A 74 -12.14 1.70 -9.53
CA ALA A 74 -12.84 1.35 -8.29
C ALA A 74 -12.44 -0.01 -7.68
N GLU A 75 -11.25 -0.51 -8.03
CA GLU A 75 -10.68 -1.70 -7.41
C GLU A 75 -10.30 -1.44 -5.95
N PRO A 76 -10.58 -2.37 -5.02
CA PRO A 76 -10.27 -2.18 -3.61
C PRO A 76 -8.75 -2.11 -3.39
N VAL A 77 -8.29 -1.13 -2.62
CA VAL A 77 -6.88 -0.97 -2.24
C VAL A 77 -6.70 -1.15 -0.74
N ALA A 78 -7.56 -0.52 0.06
CA ALA A 78 -7.54 -0.67 1.52
C ALA A 78 -8.87 -0.26 2.14
N LEU A 79 -9.19 -0.84 3.29
CA LEU A 79 -10.25 -0.40 4.19
C LEU A 79 -9.63 -0.08 5.55
N LEU A 80 -9.83 1.15 6.02
CA LEU A 80 -9.55 1.51 7.40
C LEU A 80 -10.74 1.07 8.27
N GLU A 81 -10.53 0.10 9.14
CA GLU A 81 -11.53 -0.41 10.08
C GLU A 81 -11.71 0.56 11.27
N PRO A 82 -12.86 0.52 11.97
CA PRO A 82 -13.14 1.41 13.10
C PRO A 82 -12.14 1.32 14.27
N ASP A 83 -11.45 0.18 14.42
CA ASP A 83 -10.42 -0.06 15.42
C ASP A 83 -9.02 0.45 15.01
N GLY A 84 -8.91 1.03 13.82
CA GLY A 84 -7.66 1.54 13.25
C GLY A 84 -6.94 0.53 12.34
N ARG A 85 -7.40 -0.72 12.25
CA ARG A 85 -6.76 -1.72 11.39
C ARG A 85 -6.94 -1.36 9.93
N VAL A 86 -5.88 -1.47 9.14
CA VAL A 86 -5.96 -1.31 7.69
C VAL A 86 -5.92 -2.67 7.03
N THR A 87 -6.96 -2.98 6.25
CA THR A 87 -7.15 -4.27 5.58
C THR A 87 -7.16 -4.07 4.06
N GLY A 88 -6.32 -4.79 3.34
CA GLY A 88 -6.25 -4.81 1.89
C GLY A 88 -7.15 -5.87 1.27
N PRO A 89 -7.09 -6.05 -0.06
CA PRO A 89 -7.81 -7.10 -0.75
C PRO A 89 -7.47 -8.49 -0.21
N ASN A 90 -8.43 -9.42 -0.30
CA ASN A 90 -8.34 -10.77 0.28
C ASN A 90 -8.07 -10.78 1.80
N ASP A 91 -8.48 -9.71 2.48
CA ASP A 91 -8.26 -9.49 3.91
C ASP A 91 -6.78 -9.43 4.33
N ASP A 92 -5.90 -9.03 3.40
CA ASP A 92 -4.47 -8.87 3.67
C ASP A 92 -4.24 -7.78 4.74
N PRO A 93 -3.50 -8.05 5.83
CA PRO A 93 -3.22 -7.03 6.83
C PRO A 93 -2.25 -5.98 6.26
N LEU A 94 -2.64 -4.71 6.27
CA LEU A 94 -1.83 -3.59 5.79
C LEU A 94 -1.24 -2.74 6.91
N GLY A 95 -1.73 -2.86 8.15
CA GLY A 95 -1.13 -2.22 9.32
C GLY A 95 -2.18 -1.70 10.30
N GLN A 96 -1.76 -0.73 11.10
CA GLN A 96 -2.63 0.04 11.98
C GLN A 96 -2.46 1.52 11.68
N VAL A 97 -3.56 2.27 11.66
CA VAL A 97 -3.60 3.72 11.46
C VAL A 97 -4.45 4.35 12.56
N GLY A 98 -3.76 5.07 13.45
CA GLY A 98 -4.38 6.00 14.39
C GLY A 98 -4.48 7.39 13.79
N VAL A 99 -4.80 8.36 14.65
CA VAL A 99 -4.87 9.78 14.24
C VAL A 99 -3.48 10.28 13.81
N LEU A 100 -2.46 10.14 14.67
CA LEU A 100 -1.13 10.70 14.42
C LEU A 100 -0.08 9.69 13.94
N HIS A 101 -0.33 8.40 14.13
CA HIS A 101 0.68 7.36 13.94
C HIS A 101 0.13 6.21 13.11
N ALA A 102 1.01 5.58 12.34
CA ALA A 102 0.75 4.32 11.66
C ALA A 102 1.83 3.30 12.01
N SER A 103 1.48 2.01 12.03
CA SER A 103 2.41 0.89 12.12
C SER A 103 2.23 -0.07 10.93
N LEU A 104 3.32 -0.72 10.52
CA LEU A 104 3.28 -1.77 9.50
C LEU A 104 2.60 -3.04 10.05
N PRO A 105 2.22 -3.99 9.19
CA PRO A 105 1.63 -5.26 9.62
C PRO A 105 2.51 -5.97 10.63
N ARG A 106 1.91 -6.41 11.75
CA ARG A 106 2.57 -7.12 12.86
C ARG A 106 3.67 -6.32 13.58
N GLN A 107 3.74 -5.00 13.37
CA GLN A 107 4.63 -4.13 14.13
C GLN A 107 3.85 -3.37 15.21
N ALA A 108 4.40 -3.37 16.43
CA ALA A 108 3.83 -2.64 17.57
C ALA A 108 4.21 -1.16 17.57
N ASN A 109 5.35 -0.82 16.95
CA ASN A 109 5.89 0.54 16.94
C ASN A 109 5.43 1.30 15.69
N ALA A 110 5.35 2.62 15.81
CA ALA A 110 5.05 3.48 14.67
C ALA A 110 6.21 3.42 13.66
N TRP A 111 5.87 3.23 12.39
CA TRP A 111 6.82 3.37 11.28
C TRP A 111 6.69 4.74 10.61
N ILE A 112 5.53 5.39 10.76
CA ILE A 112 5.27 6.77 10.32
C ILE A 112 4.49 7.52 11.40
N THR A 113 4.83 8.80 11.56
CA THR A 113 4.06 9.81 12.30
C THR A 113 3.69 10.96 11.36
N VAL A 114 2.43 11.40 11.41
CA VAL A 114 1.99 12.71 10.93
C VAL A 114 1.72 13.57 12.16
N ALA A 115 2.64 14.48 12.48
CA ALA A 115 2.52 15.34 13.65
C ALA A 115 1.38 16.35 13.50
N GLU A 116 0.89 16.91 14.61
CA GLU A 116 -0.18 17.93 14.62
C GLU A 116 0.15 19.15 13.73
N GLY A 117 1.42 19.55 13.67
CA GLY A 117 1.90 20.61 12.77
C GLY A 117 2.10 20.17 11.32
N GLY A 118 1.62 18.98 10.93
CA GLY A 118 1.70 18.44 9.58
C GLY A 118 3.02 17.73 9.23
N ALA A 119 4.07 17.84 10.04
CA ALA A 119 5.35 17.20 9.75
C ALA A 119 5.20 15.67 9.66
N VAL A 120 5.70 15.09 8.57
CA VAL A 120 5.69 13.63 8.35
C VAL A 120 7.06 13.08 8.68
N ILE A 121 7.10 12.04 9.52
CA ILE A 121 8.34 11.44 10.01
C ILE A 121 8.23 9.93 9.83
N ARG A 122 9.18 9.34 9.12
CA ARG A 122 9.38 7.89 9.04
C ARG A 122 10.38 7.46 10.11
N TYR A 123 10.15 6.29 10.68
CA TYR A 123 11.08 5.64 11.59
C TYR A 123 11.71 4.46 10.87
N ALA A 124 13.03 4.48 10.73
CA ALA A 124 13.79 3.36 10.21
C ALA A 124 13.78 2.19 11.22
N GLU A 125 14.29 1.03 10.81
CA GLU A 125 14.28 -0.18 11.66
C GLU A 125 15.11 -0.03 12.95
N ASP A 126 16.12 0.84 12.94
CA ASP A 126 16.95 1.21 14.09
C ASP A 126 16.35 2.34 14.95
N GLY A 127 15.21 2.89 14.54
CA GLY A 127 14.53 4.00 15.19
C GLY A 127 15.01 5.39 14.77
N GLU A 128 15.93 5.50 13.80
CA GLU A 128 16.28 6.79 13.22
C GLU A 128 15.05 7.48 12.60
N ARG A 129 15.01 8.80 12.76
CA ARG A 129 13.89 9.64 12.34
C ARG A 129 14.21 10.34 11.03
N GLU A 130 13.50 9.95 9.99
CA GLU A 130 13.65 10.51 8.65
C GLU A 130 12.50 11.49 8.37
N PRO A 131 12.77 12.78 8.16
CA PRO A 131 11.72 13.72 7.77
C PRO A 131 11.27 13.41 6.34
N LEU A 132 9.98 13.18 6.16
CA LEU A 132 9.35 12.95 4.87
C LEU A 132 8.42 14.10 4.48
N GLY A 133 8.82 15.34 4.73
CA GLY A 133 8.05 16.50 4.29
C GLY A 133 6.91 16.90 5.25
N THR A 134 5.92 17.62 4.73
CA THR A 134 4.90 18.26 5.58
C THR A 134 3.54 18.33 4.89
N TRP A 135 2.50 17.95 5.63
CA TRP A 135 1.10 18.19 5.30
C TRP A 135 0.68 19.62 5.64
N MET A 136 -0.20 20.17 4.81
CA MET A 136 -0.96 21.39 5.05
C MET A 136 -2.45 21.06 4.91
N GLY A 137 -3.29 21.42 5.89
CA GLY A 137 -4.75 21.24 5.82
C GLY A 137 -5.29 19.95 6.44
N CYS A 138 -4.50 19.25 7.25
CA CYS A 138 -4.93 18.03 7.97
C CYS A 138 -5.48 18.33 9.36
N GLU A 139 -5.19 19.51 9.90
CA GLU A 139 -5.43 19.96 11.27
C GLU A 139 -6.90 20.35 11.56
N ALA A 140 -7.83 20.14 10.63
CA ALA A 140 -9.23 20.57 10.77
C ALA A 140 -10.01 19.76 11.82
N THR A 141 -9.88 18.43 11.81
CA THR A 141 -10.50 17.51 12.77
C THR A 141 -9.61 16.29 12.96
N ALA A 142 -9.78 15.54 14.06
CA ALA A 142 -9.06 14.29 14.27
C ALA A 142 -9.31 13.26 13.15
N ARG A 143 -10.51 13.27 12.54
CA ARG A 143 -10.84 12.41 11.40
C ARG A 143 -10.18 12.86 10.10
N ALA A 144 -10.05 14.17 9.89
CA ALA A 144 -9.28 14.72 8.78
C ALA A 144 -7.80 14.37 8.89
N HIS A 145 -7.25 14.48 10.10
CA HIS A 145 -5.87 14.10 10.38
C HIS A 145 -5.65 12.59 10.16
N GLN A 146 -6.58 11.75 10.63
CA GLN A 146 -6.54 10.31 10.38
C GLN A 146 -6.59 9.97 8.88
N ALA A 147 -7.35 10.72 8.07
CA ALA A 147 -7.34 10.55 6.62
C ALA A 147 -5.94 10.83 6.03
N CYS A 148 -5.27 11.91 6.47
CA CYS A 148 -3.90 12.20 6.06
C CYS A 148 -2.91 11.10 6.49
N THR A 149 -3.04 10.57 7.72
CA THR A 149 -2.21 9.47 8.22
C THR A 149 -2.44 8.18 7.43
N LEU A 150 -3.69 7.87 7.07
CA LEU A 150 -4.03 6.74 6.20
C LEU A 150 -3.37 6.86 4.83
N VAL A 151 -3.53 8.01 4.17
CA VAL A 151 -2.93 8.27 2.85
C VAL A 151 -1.40 8.18 2.90
N THR A 152 -0.79 8.77 3.93
CA THR A 152 0.66 8.71 4.15
C THR A 152 1.13 7.27 4.32
N HIS A 153 0.43 6.47 5.12
CA HIS A 153 0.75 5.06 5.34
C HIS A 153 0.69 4.25 4.04
N LEU A 154 -0.39 4.37 3.26
CA LEU A 154 -0.57 3.61 2.02
C LEU A 154 0.45 3.99 0.94
N LEU A 155 0.67 5.30 0.75
CA LEU A 155 1.63 5.78 -0.24
C LEU A 155 3.08 5.49 0.19
N GLY A 156 3.40 5.66 1.47
CA GLY A 156 4.71 5.28 1.99
C GLY A 156 5.02 3.80 1.73
N MET A 157 4.06 2.89 1.97
CA MET A 157 4.28 1.46 1.70
C MET A 157 4.50 1.18 0.22
N ARG A 158 3.82 1.93 -0.66
CA ARG A 158 4.02 1.83 -2.11
C ARG A 158 5.42 2.32 -2.50
N MET A 159 5.89 3.43 -1.92
CA MET A 159 7.23 3.97 -2.16
C MET A 159 8.31 2.99 -1.67
N ASP A 160 8.19 2.45 -0.46
CA ASP A 160 9.16 1.47 0.07
C ASP A 160 9.24 0.20 -0.79
N LYS A 161 8.10 -0.27 -1.33
CA LYS A 161 8.07 -1.41 -2.27
C LYS A 161 8.79 -1.12 -3.59
N LEU A 162 8.76 0.12 -4.07
CA LEU A 162 9.45 0.54 -5.30
C LEU A 162 10.94 0.82 -5.06
N ALA A 163 11.29 1.32 -3.88
CA ALA A 163 12.67 1.66 -3.50
C ALA A 163 13.51 0.42 -3.17
N ARG A 164 12.89 -0.64 -2.64
CA ARG A 164 13.60 -1.92 -2.46
C ARG A 164 13.94 -2.49 -3.84
N PRO A 165 15.23 -2.71 -4.18
CA PRO A 165 15.58 -3.51 -5.34
C PRO A 165 14.83 -4.84 -5.19
N ARG A 166 14.08 -5.27 -6.21
CA ARG A 166 13.76 -6.68 -6.32
C ARG A 166 15.11 -7.39 -6.19
N ALA A 167 15.31 -8.11 -5.09
CA ALA A 167 16.38 -9.10 -5.06
C ALA A 167 16.23 -9.86 -6.39
N PRO A 168 17.27 -9.91 -7.26
CA PRO A 168 17.16 -10.75 -8.43
C PRO A 168 16.70 -12.10 -7.90
N ASP A 169 15.61 -12.62 -8.46
CA ASP A 169 15.18 -13.99 -8.21
C ASP A 169 16.43 -14.80 -8.07
N ALA A 170 16.58 -15.48 -6.94
CA ALA A 170 17.62 -16.46 -6.76
C ALA A 170 17.41 -17.45 -7.89
N LEU A 171 18.09 -17.21 -9.01
CA LEU A 171 18.36 -18.19 -10.02
C LEU A 171 19.06 -19.26 -9.23
N GLN A 172 18.26 -20.29 -8.97
CA GLN A 172 18.63 -21.68 -8.95
C GLN A 172 19.60 -21.94 -10.12
N MET A 173 20.82 -21.42 -10.04
CA MET A 173 21.96 -21.93 -10.75
C MET A 173 22.34 -23.19 -9.99
N GLY A 174 21.67 -24.26 -10.40
CA GLY A 174 22.02 -25.61 -10.01
C GLY A 174 23.51 -25.82 -10.18
N LEU A 175 24.10 -26.43 -9.16
CA LEU A 175 25.36 -27.15 -9.23
C LEU A 175 25.27 -28.14 -10.39
N GLY A 176 25.74 -27.71 -11.56
CA GLY A 176 25.86 -28.50 -12.78
C GLY A 176 27.33 -28.70 -13.10
N ASN A 177 27.80 -29.91 -12.84
CA ASN A 177 29.12 -30.50 -13.12
C ASN A 177 29.89 -29.92 -14.32
N GLY A 178 31.17 -29.61 -14.11
CA GLY A 178 32.11 -29.27 -15.19
C GLY A 178 33.57 -29.33 -14.78
N LEU A 179 34.17 -30.53 -14.84
CA LEU A 179 35.57 -30.83 -15.17
C LEU A 179 36.69 -29.89 -14.65
N GLY A 180 37.28 -30.26 -13.51
CA GLY A 180 38.62 -29.80 -13.10
C GLY A 180 39.62 -30.95 -13.11
N LEU A 181 40.40 -31.09 -14.19
CA LEU A 181 41.62 -31.89 -14.21
C LEU A 181 42.72 -31.11 -13.47
N GLY A 182 42.89 -31.40 -12.18
CA GLY A 182 44.01 -30.94 -11.38
C GLY A 182 44.89 -32.14 -11.02
N THR A 183 45.89 -32.42 -11.85
CA THR A 183 46.99 -33.33 -11.53
C THR A 183 47.78 -32.80 -10.34
N GLY A 184 48.11 -33.71 -9.43
CA GLY A 184 48.52 -33.42 -8.06
C GLY A 184 49.90 -32.83 -7.86
N SER A 185 50.08 -32.29 -6.66
CA SER A 185 51.36 -32.01 -6.03
C SER A 185 51.54 -33.01 -4.88
N LEU A 186 52.42 -34.00 -5.07
CA LEU A 186 52.99 -34.81 -4.00
C LEU A 186 54.17 -34.03 -3.38
N PHE A 187 54.10 -33.86 -2.06
CA PHE A 187 55.24 -33.57 -1.18
C PHE A 187 55.13 -34.55 0.00
N PRO A 188 56.24 -34.89 0.65
CA PRO A 188 57.41 -35.60 0.14
C PRO A 188 57.24 -37.14 0.19
#